data_AF-A0A7X8VCT3-F1
#
_entry.id   AF-A0A7X8VCT3-F1
#
_cell.length_a   1.000
_cell.length_b   1.000
_cell.length_c   1.000
_cell.angle_alpha   90.00
_cell.angle_beta   90.00
_cell.angle_gamma   90.00
#
_symmetry.space_group_name_H-M   'P 1'
#
loop_
_entity.id
_entity.type
_entity.pdbx_description
1 polymer ?
#
loop_
_entity_poly.entity_id
_entity_poly.type
_entity_poly.pdbx_seq_one_letter_code
_entity_poly.pdbx_strand_id
1 'polypeptide(L)'
;MKNNERIRLAYEKAKKHGMTYQKLADLTGVNITTLTGWLTGKRNPPNHVADLVEERVSVFLSGGKNLYINKTLYRDRFTEQVYNIFENHSQSEQPREIIKAFENIPTVTFKKKEK
;
A
#
# COMPACT_ATOMS: atom_id res chain seq x y z
N MET A 1 -3.65 -8.02 15.32
CA MET A 1 -2.21 -7.77 15.07
C MET A 1 -1.87 -6.38 15.61
N LYS A 2 -0.78 -6.23 16.36
CA LYS A 2 -0.36 -4.92 16.89
C LYS A 2 0.31 -4.08 15.79
N ASN A 3 0.31 -2.75 15.94
CA ASN A 3 0.87 -1.85 14.93
C ASN A 3 2.39 -1.99 14.79
N ASN A 4 3.10 -2.31 15.87
CA ASN A 4 4.52 -2.63 15.79
C ASN A 4 4.80 -3.89 14.95
N GLU A 5 3.95 -4.93 15.04
CA GLU A 5 4.05 -6.15 14.23
C GLU A 5 3.80 -5.85 12.75
N ARG A 6 2.78 -5.04 12.45
CA ARG A 6 2.47 -4.53 11.11
C ARG A 6 3.69 -3.89 10.44
N ILE A 7 4.25 -2.89 11.12
CA ILE A 7 5.43 -2.15 10.64
C ILE A 7 6.64 -3.07 10.51
N ARG A 8 6.86 -3.99 11.46
CA ARG A 8 7.96 -4.95 11.41
C ARG A 8 7.85 -5.87 10.20
N LEU A 9 6.66 -6.40 9.91
CA LEU A 9 6.43 -7.24 8.73
C LEU A 9 6.65 -6.45 7.43
N ALA A 10 6.18 -5.21 7.36
CA ALA A 10 6.42 -4.34 6.21
C ALA A 10 7.94 -4.08 6.02
N TYR A 11 8.64 -3.73 7.10
CA TYR A 11 10.08 -3.51 7.06
C TYR A 11 10.87 -4.76 6.65
N GLU A 12 10.57 -5.93 7.20
CA GLU A 12 11.28 -7.17 6.84
C GLU A 12 11.10 -7.55 5.37
N LYS A 13 9.93 -7.23 4.77
CA LYS A 13 9.75 -7.34 3.32
C LYS A 13 10.65 -6.34 2.59
N ALA A 14 10.62 -5.07 2.97
CA ALA A 14 11.42 -4.01 2.35
C ALA A 14 12.94 -4.22 2.48
N LYS A 15 13.38 -4.81 3.59
CA LYS A 15 14.79 -5.09 3.90
C LYS A 15 15.41 -6.03 2.87
N LYS A 16 14.64 -7.01 2.37
CA LYS A 16 15.05 -7.90 1.28
C LYS A 16 15.36 -7.15 -0.03
N HIS A 17 14.86 -5.93 -0.17
CA HIS A 17 15.07 -5.04 -1.31
C HIS A 17 16.00 -3.85 -0.97
N GLY A 18 16.78 -3.95 0.11
CA GLY A 18 17.80 -2.94 0.48
C GLY A 18 17.27 -1.75 1.31
N MET A 19 16.08 -1.87 1.91
CA MET A 19 15.62 -0.88 2.90
C MET A 19 16.48 -0.94 4.17
N THR A 20 17.03 0.21 4.59
CA THR A 20 17.70 0.38 5.89
C THR A 20 16.80 1.12 6.87
N TYR A 21 17.10 1.03 8.17
CA TYR A 21 16.37 1.81 9.19
C TYR A 21 16.45 3.32 8.92
N GLN A 22 17.63 3.82 8.51
CA GLN A 22 17.82 5.23 8.17
C GLN A 22 16.94 5.63 6.98
N LYS A 23 16.91 4.82 5.93
CA LYS A 23 16.09 5.11 4.74
C LYS A 23 14.60 5.12 5.08
N LEU A 24 14.14 4.21 5.94
CA LEU A 24 12.75 4.20 6.39
C LEU A 24 12.42 5.41 7.28
N ALA A 25 13.35 5.81 8.16
CA ALA A 25 13.24 7.03 8.96
C ALA A 25 13.12 8.27 8.06
N ASP A 26 13.97 8.40 7.04
CA ASP A 26 13.95 9.52 6.09
C ASP A 26 12.65 9.56 5.28
N LEU A 27 12.16 8.40 4.81
CA LEU A 27 10.92 8.31 4.03
C LEU A 27 9.67 8.67 4.85
N THR A 28 9.70 8.41 6.15
CA THR A 28 8.56 8.61 7.05
C THR A 28 8.64 9.92 7.84
N GLY A 29 9.81 10.56 7.89
CA GLY A 29 10.08 11.71 8.75
C GLY A 29 10.13 11.35 10.24
N VAL A 30 10.14 10.06 10.58
CA VAL A 30 10.17 9.59 11.97
C VAL A 30 11.62 9.48 12.43
N ASN A 31 11.91 9.94 13.64
CA ASN A 31 13.22 9.76 14.25
C ASN A 31 13.61 8.26 14.29
N ILE A 32 14.84 7.94 13.87
CA ILE A 32 15.34 6.56 13.78
C ILE A 32 15.24 5.79 15.11
N THR A 33 15.45 6.45 16.24
CA THR A 33 15.34 5.85 17.58
C THR A 33 13.90 5.47 17.89
N THR A 34 12.96 6.32 17.51
CA THR A 34 11.52 6.05 17.64
C THR A 34 11.10 4.87 16.77
N LEU A 35 11.53 4.86 15.51
CA LEU A 35 11.27 3.79 14.56
C LEU A 35 11.84 2.45 15.04
N THR A 36 13.07 2.46 15.55
CA THR A 36 13.73 1.27 16.14
C THR A 36 12.96 0.77 17.36
N GLY A 37 12.45 1.67 18.21
CA GLY A 37 11.61 1.33 19.35
C GLY A 37 10.31 0.62 18.95
N TRP A 38 9.73 0.95 17.80
CA TRP A 38 8.59 0.23 17.25
C TRP A 38 8.99 -1.14 16.68
N LEU A 39 10.03 -1.18 15.85
CA LEU A 39 10.47 -2.41 15.16
C LEU A 39 10.96 -3.50 16.13
N THR A 40 11.55 -3.09 17.26
CA THR A 40 11.98 -3.98 18.35
C THR A 40 10.86 -4.31 19.34
N GLY A 41 9.66 -3.76 19.16
CA GLY A 41 8.49 -4.03 19.98
C GLY A 41 8.45 -3.30 21.33
N LYS A 42 9.43 -2.42 21.62
CA LYS A 42 9.47 -1.63 22.87
C LYS A 42 8.30 -0.65 23.01
N ARG A 43 7.78 -0.15 21.89
CA ARG A 43 6.64 0.78 21.83
C ARG A 43 5.69 0.37 20.72
N ASN A 44 4.41 0.66 20.89
CA ASN A 44 3.42 0.48 19.83
C ASN A 44 3.10 1.85 19.18
N PRO A 45 3.23 1.99 17.85
CA PRO A 45 2.88 3.23 17.17
C PRO A 45 1.35 3.45 17.11
N PRO A 46 0.90 4.72 16.99
CA PRO A 46 -0.48 5.04 16.62
C PRO A 46 -0.84 4.48 15.23
N ASN A 47 -2.14 4.26 14.98
CA ASN A 47 -2.63 3.69 13.71
C ASN A 47 -2.16 4.50 12.50
N HIS A 48 -2.37 5.83 12.50
CA HIS A 48 -1.99 6.70 11.38
C HIS A 48 -0.49 6.64 11.05
N VAL A 49 0.37 6.38 12.04
CA VAL A 49 1.81 6.23 11.82
C VAL A 49 2.14 4.88 11.23
N ALA A 50 1.46 3.82 11.66
CA ALA A 50 1.62 2.49 11.06
C ALA A 50 1.19 2.50 9.59
N ASP A 51 0.07 3.15 9.29
CA ASP A 51 -0.44 3.30 7.92
C ASP A 51 0.57 4.08 7.04
N LEU A 52 1.13 5.19 7.55
CA LEU A 52 2.18 5.94 6.87
C LEU A 52 3.42 5.08 6.57
N VAL A 53 3.87 4.28 7.54
CA VAL A 53 5.06 3.42 7.36
C VAL A 53 4.80 2.34 6.32
N GLU A 54 3.62 1.70 6.34
CA GLU A 54 3.21 0.72 5.33
C GLU A 54 3.13 1.34 3.94
N GLU A 55 2.55 2.54 3.81
CA GLU A 55 2.51 3.30 2.55
C GLU A 55 3.93 3.55 2.01
N ARG A 56 4.83 4.09 2.85
CA ARG A 56 6.20 4.41 2.44
C ARG A 56 7.00 3.17 2.06
N VAL A 57 6.80 2.05 2.76
CA VAL A 57 7.38 0.76 2.40
C VAL A 57 6.84 0.26 1.07
N SER A 58 5.53 0.34 0.85
CA SER A 58 4.90 -0.07 -0.41
C SER A 58 5.46 0.70 -1.59
N VAL A 59 5.53 2.03 -1.48
CA VAL A 59 6.12 2.90 -2.52
C VAL A 59 7.58 2.55 -2.81
N PHE A 60 8.37 2.26 -1.77
CA PHE A 60 9.75 1.81 -1.92
C PHE A 60 9.83 0.50 -2.70
N LEU A 61 9.02 -0.50 -2.34
CA LEU A 61 8.95 -1.80 -3.01
C LEU A 61 8.50 -1.67 -4.47
N SER A 62 7.66 -0.68 -4.79
CA SER A 62 7.25 -0.35 -6.16
C SER A 62 8.30 0.43 -6.97
N GLY A 63 9.52 0.60 -6.44
CA GLY A 63 10.61 1.32 -7.11
C GLY A 63 10.37 2.84 -7.20
N GLY A 64 9.68 3.43 -6.22
CA GLY A 64 9.36 4.86 -6.21
C GLY A 64 8.20 5.26 -7.12
N LYS A 65 7.53 4.30 -7.76
CA LYS A 65 6.26 4.54 -8.44
C LYS A 65 5.17 4.64 -7.38
N ASN A 66 4.68 5.85 -7.11
CA ASN A 66 3.41 6.05 -6.40
C ASN A 66 2.28 5.56 -7.30
N LEU A 67 2.07 4.24 -7.35
CA LEU A 67 0.95 3.64 -8.06
C LEU A 67 -0.27 3.79 -7.16
N TYR A 68 -1.14 4.73 -7.52
CA TYR A 68 -2.42 4.88 -6.87
C TYR A 68 -3.51 4.51 -7.88
N ILE A 69 -4.48 3.70 -7.47
CA ILE A 69 -5.73 3.59 -8.20
C ILE A 69 -6.51 4.86 -7.88
N ASN A 70 -6.63 5.78 -8.84
CA ASN A 70 -7.47 6.96 -8.68
C ASN A 70 -8.93 6.51 -8.60
N LYS A 71 -9.39 6.21 -7.38
CA LYS A 71 -10.73 5.71 -7.12
C LYS A 71 -11.78 6.65 -7.69
N THR A 72 -11.59 7.97 -7.61
CA THR A 72 -12.55 8.93 -8.16
C THR A 72 -12.65 8.87 -9.68
N LEU A 73 -11.53 8.70 -10.40
CA LEU A 73 -11.51 8.66 -11.86
C LEU A 73 -12.02 7.33 -12.44
N TYR A 74 -11.77 6.22 -11.74
CA TYR A 74 -12.08 4.87 -12.24
C TYR A 74 -13.25 4.20 -11.52
N ARG A 75 -13.88 4.86 -10.54
CA ARG A 75 -15.04 4.32 -9.80
C ARG A 75 -16.14 3.94 -10.78
N ASP A 76 -16.58 4.88 -11.60
CA ASP A 76 -17.75 4.68 -12.46
C ASP A 76 -17.48 3.56 -13.47
N ARG A 77 -16.30 3.56 -14.11
CA ARG A 77 -15.88 2.50 -15.03
C ARG A 77 -15.78 1.13 -14.35
N PHE A 78 -15.21 1.04 -13.15
CA PHE A 78 -15.13 -0.23 -12.42
C PHE A 78 -16.52 -0.70 -11.99
N THR A 79 -17.38 0.20 -11.55
CA THR A 79 -18.77 -0.08 -11.18
C THR A 79 -19.56 -0.61 -12.38
N GLU A 80 -19.44 -0.01 -13.57
CA GLU A 80 -20.03 -0.53 -14.81
C GLU A 80 -19.52 -1.94 -15.17
N GLN A 81 -18.21 -2.18 -15.04
CA GLN A 81 -17.65 -3.51 -15.26
C GLN A 81 -18.22 -4.55 -14.29
N VAL A 82 -18.38 -4.18 -13.01
CA VAL A 82 -19.00 -5.05 -12.00
C VAL A 82 -20.45 -5.35 -12.37
N TYR A 83 -21.25 -4.35 -12.77
CA TYR A 83 -22.62 -4.59 -13.23
C TYR A 83 -22.68 -5.55 -14.42
N ASN A 84 -21.85 -5.33 -15.45
CA ASN A 84 -21.77 -6.23 -16.60
C ASN A 84 -21.37 -7.66 -16.19
N ILE A 85 -20.51 -7.82 -15.18
CA ILE A 85 -20.14 -9.15 -14.66
C ILE A 85 -21.35 -9.83 -14.00
N PHE A 86 -22.13 -9.10 -13.21
CA PHE A 86 -23.35 -9.63 -12.59
C PHE A 86 -24.42 -10.03 -13.61
N GLU A 87 -24.51 -9.32 -14.74
CA GLU A 87 -25.48 -9.63 -15.81
C GLU A 87 -25.06 -10.81 -16.68
N ASN A 88 -23.76 -10.96 -16.96
CA ASN A 88 -23.27 -11.87 -18.00
C ASN A 88 -22.50 -13.10 -17.48
N HIS A 89 -22.23 -13.20 -16.18
CA HIS A 89 -21.50 -14.32 -15.59
C HIS A 89 -22.30 -15.02 -14.50
N SER A 90 -22.10 -16.34 -14.36
CA SER A 90 -22.72 -17.11 -13.29
C SER A 90 -22.22 -16.67 -11.92
N GLN A 91 -23.03 -16.86 -10.87
CA GLN A 91 -22.67 -16.47 -9.50
C GLN A 91 -21.33 -17.06 -9.03
N SER A 92 -20.99 -18.27 -9.47
CA SER A 92 -19.72 -18.93 -9.16
C SER A 92 -18.50 -18.28 -9.84
N GLU A 93 -18.69 -17.62 -10.98
CA GLU A 93 -17.62 -16.99 -11.75
C GLU A 93 -17.40 -15.52 -11.38
N GLN A 94 -18.45 -14.84 -10.91
CA GLN A 94 -18.43 -13.41 -10.55
C GLN A 94 -17.26 -13.01 -9.65
N PRO A 95 -16.90 -13.73 -8.55
CA PRO A 95 -15.78 -13.34 -7.70
C PRO A 95 -14.45 -13.28 -8.45
N ARG A 96 -14.22 -14.23 -9.35
CA ARG A 96 -12.98 -14.30 -10.15
C ARG A 96 -12.91 -13.15 -11.15
N GLU A 97 -14.02 -12.87 -11.83
CA GLU A 97 -14.06 -11.81 -12.84
C GLU A 97 -13.99 -10.41 -12.21
N ILE A 98 -14.57 -10.21 -11.03
CA ILE A 98 -14.44 -8.94 -10.28
C ILE A 98 -12.98 -8.69 -9.89
N ILE A 99 -12.25 -9.72 -9.45
CA ILE A 99 -10.81 -9.59 -9.13
C ILE A 99 -10.02 -9.20 -10.39
N LYS A 100 -10.26 -9.88 -11.52
CA LYS A 100 -9.60 -9.52 -12.78
C LYS A 100 -9.92 -8.09 -13.22
N ALA A 101 -11.17 -7.65 -13.08
CA ALA A 101 -11.57 -6.29 -13.41
C ALA A 101 -10.82 -5.27 -12.52
N PHE A 102 -10.67 -5.57 -11.23
CA PHE A 102 -9.93 -4.73 -10.30
C PHE A 102 -8.44 -4.66 -10.62
N GLU A 103 -7.81 -5.80 -10.93
CA GLU A 103 -6.40 -5.87 -11.33
C GLU A 103 -6.11 -5.11 -12.63
N ASN A 104 -7.10 -5.00 -13.52
CA ASN A 104 -6.98 -4.28 -14.79
C ASN A 104 -7.28 -2.77 -14.68
N ILE A 105 -7.61 -2.24 -13.50
CA ILE A 105 -7.82 -0.79 -13.34
C ILE A 105 -6.48 -0.06 -13.57
N PRO A 106 -6.43 0.93 -14.48
CA PRO A 106 -5.20 1.66 -14.72
C PRO A 106 -4.71 2.35 -13.44
N THR A 107 -3.46 2.09 -13.08
CA THR A 107 -2.78 2.78 -11.97
C THR A 107 -2.22 4.10 -12.49
N VAL A 108 -2.43 5.18 -11.73
CA VAL A 108 -1.88 6.50 -12.06
C VAL A 108 -0.58 6.67 -11.29
N THR A 109 0.48 7.11 -11.97
CA THR A 109 1.73 7.53 -11.33
C THR A 109 1.70 9.03 -11.10
N PHE A 110 1.70 9.46 -9.84
CA PHE A 110 1.94 10.87 -9.53
C PHE A 110 3.45 11.10 -9.39
N LYS A 111 4.04 11.85 -10.32
CA LYS A 111 5.37 12.44 -10.11
C LYS A 111 5.24 13.47 -9.00
N LYS A 112 6.01 13.30 -7.92
CA LYS A 112 6.12 14.30 -6.86
C LYS A 112 6.62 15.59 -7.53
N LYS A 113 5.88 16.71 -7.41
CA LYS A 113 6.45 18.03 -7.72
C LYS A 113 7.60 18.23 -6.75
N GLU A 114 8.82 18.28 -7.27
CA GLU A 114 9.97 18.78 -6.52
C GLU A 114 9.66 20.25 -6.17
N LYS A 115 9.70 20.55 -4.87
CA LYS A 115 9.61 21.91 -4.34
C LYS A 115 11.03 22.39 -4.07
#